data_AF-A0A8J5VB72-F1
#
_entry.id   AF-A0A8J5VB72-F1
#
_cell.length_a   1.000
_cell.length_b   1.000
_cell.length_c   1.000
_cell.angle_alpha   90.00
_cell.angle_beta   90.00
_cell.angle_gamma   90.00
#
_symmetry.space_group_name_H-M   'P 1'
#
loop_
_entity.id
_entity.type
_entity.pdbx_description
1 polymer ?
#
loop_
_entity_poly.entity_id
_entity_poly.type
_entity_poly.pdbx_seq_one_letter_code
_entity_poly.pdbx_strand_id
1 'polypeptide(L)'
;MGAADKWLLPLVSVSFVSLLLFLSALSGFSASSLLFARLPPASYVRRGAAAPPSFAYLLSGNRGEGRKLLRLLLAVYHPRNRYLLHLSADAPESERAELAVAVAHAAPAMRAFGNVDVVGRPTAGTPMGSSGLAGTLRAAAALLRLDADWDWFVTLNAADYPLVTQDDFIHVFSSVPRHLNFIDHTSDIGWKESQRVQPIIVDAGIYLAGRNQFFQATEKRATPDGFKFFTGSPWVILNRRFIEYCVFGWENLPRTLLMYFTNVMLPQEGYFHSVVCNSDFRNSTVNNDMRYMVWDDPPQMEPHFLNTTHYDEIVESGVPFARKFRENESLLNKIDDRILRRWRHRPVPGAWCTGRKRWFNDPCAQWSNVNIVRPGPQAEKLRKHMDQILEKSTAGNNSCTQ
;
A
#
# COMPACT_ATOMS: atom_id res chain seq x y z
N MET A 1 -40.23 -55.66 23.81
CA MET A 1 -39.52 -54.42 23.45
C MET A 1 -39.54 -53.53 24.68
N GLY A 2 -38.43 -53.57 25.43
CA GLY A 2 -38.37 -53.18 26.84
C GLY A 2 -38.22 -51.68 27.04
N ALA A 3 -38.56 -51.23 28.25
CA ALA A 3 -38.53 -49.83 28.69
C ALA A 3 -37.17 -49.10 28.51
N ALA A 4 -36.11 -49.79 28.11
CA ALA A 4 -34.78 -49.23 27.86
C ALA A 4 -34.71 -48.32 26.62
N ASP A 5 -35.47 -48.59 25.56
CA ASP A 5 -35.41 -47.79 24.33
C ASP A 5 -36.08 -46.40 24.47
N LYS A 6 -36.99 -46.23 25.45
CA LYS A 6 -37.68 -44.96 25.67
C LYS A 6 -36.78 -43.88 26.31
N TRP A 7 -35.68 -44.29 26.94
CA TRP A 7 -34.79 -43.37 27.66
C TRP A 7 -33.50 -43.04 26.90
N LEU A 8 -33.17 -43.77 25.84
CA LEU A 8 -31.93 -43.59 25.09
C LEU A 8 -31.88 -42.25 24.34
N LEU A 9 -32.95 -41.90 23.63
CA LEU A 9 -33.08 -40.63 22.89
C LEU A 9 -32.99 -39.38 23.77
N PRO A 10 -33.70 -39.28 24.92
CA PRO A 10 -33.55 -38.13 25.80
C PRO A 10 -32.16 -38.06 26.46
N LEU A 11 -31.53 -39.21 26.80
CA LEU A 11 -30.17 -39.21 27.38
C LEU A 11 -29.12 -38.69 26.40
N VAL A 12 -29.21 -39.11 25.12
CA VAL A 12 -28.32 -38.63 24.06
C VAL A 12 -28.55 -37.14 23.79
N SER A 13 -29.81 -36.70 23.78
CA SER A 13 -30.16 -35.28 23.55
C SER A 13 -29.62 -34.37 24.66
N VAL A 14 -29.79 -34.77 25.93
CA VAL A 14 -29.26 -34.02 27.08
C VAL A 14 -27.74 -34.01 27.08
N SER A 15 -27.10 -35.13 26.74
CA SER A 15 -25.63 -35.21 26.63
C SER A 15 -25.09 -34.32 25.51
N PHE A 16 -25.77 -34.26 24.36
CA PHE A 16 -25.40 -33.41 23.24
C PHE A 16 -25.56 -31.92 23.55
N VAL A 17 -26.68 -31.53 24.18
CA VAL A 17 -26.90 -30.15 24.63
C VAL A 17 -25.91 -29.74 25.71
N SER A 18 -25.61 -30.64 26.66
CA SER A 18 -24.60 -30.39 27.70
C SER A 18 -23.20 -30.23 27.11
N LEU A 19 -22.84 -31.04 26.10
CA LEU A 19 -21.58 -30.89 25.36
C LEU A 19 -21.53 -29.57 24.60
N LEU A 20 -22.62 -29.16 23.94
CA LEU A 20 -22.70 -27.86 23.26
C LEU A 20 -22.57 -26.68 24.23
N LEU A 21 -23.22 -26.76 25.41
CA LEU A 21 -23.11 -25.75 26.46
C LEU A 21 -21.71 -25.71 27.09
N PHE A 22 -21.07 -26.88 27.24
CA PHE A 22 -19.69 -26.96 27.72
C PHE A 22 -18.69 -26.38 26.71
N LEU A 23 -18.86 -26.70 25.42
CA LEU A 23 -18.06 -26.13 24.34
C LEU A 23 -18.30 -24.63 24.18
N SER A 24 -19.55 -24.17 24.33
CA SER A 24 -19.87 -22.73 24.30
C SER A 24 -19.28 -22.01 25.52
N ALA A 25 -19.34 -22.60 26.71
CA ALA A 25 -18.68 -22.08 27.91
C ALA A 25 -17.16 -22.01 27.74
N LEU A 26 -16.50 -23.08 27.26
CA LEU A 26 -15.06 -23.09 26.96
C LEU A 26 -14.67 -22.03 25.92
N SER A 27 -15.50 -21.84 24.89
CA SER A 27 -15.30 -20.78 23.90
C SER A 27 -15.50 -19.39 24.49
N GLY A 28 -16.47 -19.21 25.38
CA GLY A 28 -16.74 -17.97 26.10
C GLY A 28 -15.65 -17.61 27.10
N PHE A 29 -15.11 -18.58 27.83
CA PHE A 29 -13.96 -18.44 28.74
C PHE A 29 -12.64 -18.17 27.97
N SER A 30 -12.44 -18.78 26.80
CA SER A 30 -11.28 -18.48 25.93
C SER A 30 -11.38 -17.10 25.29
N ALA A 31 -12.57 -16.69 24.85
CA ALA A 31 -12.82 -15.35 24.32
C ALA A 31 -12.64 -14.28 25.38
N SER A 32 -13.16 -14.50 26.59
CA SER A 32 -12.99 -13.56 27.72
C SER A 32 -11.54 -13.51 28.21
N SER A 33 -10.82 -14.63 28.34
CA SER A 33 -9.39 -14.59 28.69
C SER A 33 -8.51 -13.90 27.63
N LEU A 34 -8.85 -13.97 26.34
CA LEU A 34 -8.20 -13.16 25.27
C LEU A 34 -8.59 -11.68 25.31
N LEU A 35 -9.82 -11.35 25.74
CA LEU A 35 -10.28 -9.97 25.95
C LEU A 35 -9.66 -9.34 27.21
N PHE A 36 -9.36 -10.13 28.25
CA PHE A 36 -8.77 -9.69 29.51
C PHE A 36 -7.24 -9.87 29.61
N ALA A 37 -6.61 -10.56 28.64
CA ALA A 37 -5.16 -10.59 28.54
C ALA A 37 -4.66 -9.17 28.26
N ARG A 38 -3.98 -8.56 29.24
CA ARG A 38 -3.31 -7.26 29.05
C ARG A 38 -2.36 -7.38 27.87
N LEU A 39 -2.66 -6.69 26.79
CA LEU A 39 -1.75 -6.55 25.66
C LEU A 39 -0.45 -5.89 26.15
N PRO A 40 0.71 -6.28 25.61
CA PRO A 40 1.93 -5.52 25.85
C PRO A 40 1.68 -4.05 25.46
N PRO A 41 2.27 -3.07 26.16
CA PRO A 41 2.23 -1.70 25.68
C PRO A 41 2.95 -1.59 24.32
N ALA A 42 2.60 -0.58 23.54
CA ALA A 42 3.38 -0.26 22.34
C ALA A 42 4.84 -0.01 22.72
N SER A 43 5.75 -0.74 22.09
CA SER A 43 7.17 -0.49 22.27
C SER A 43 7.56 0.81 21.57
N TYR A 44 8.48 1.57 22.16
CA TYR A 44 8.94 2.82 21.57
C TYR A 44 9.58 2.61 20.18
N VAL A 45 9.08 3.36 19.19
CA VAL A 45 9.62 3.41 17.83
C VAL A 45 10.68 4.51 17.77
N ARG A 46 11.95 4.14 17.66
CA ARG A 46 13.05 5.09 17.44
C ARG A 46 12.94 5.68 16.04
N ARG A 47 13.15 6.99 15.94
CA ARG A 47 13.10 7.78 14.71
C ARG A 47 14.47 8.42 14.42
N GLY A 48 14.63 8.96 13.22
CA GLY A 48 15.84 9.68 12.80
C GLY A 48 16.91 8.81 12.13
N ALA A 49 18.01 9.46 11.73
CA ALA A 49 19.03 8.89 10.84
C ALA A 49 19.73 7.63 11.38
N ALA A 50 19.87 7.51 12.71
CA ALA A 50 20.52 6.36 13.36
C ALA A 50 19.58 5.18 13.65
N ALA A 51 18.27 5.33 13.39
CA ALA A 51 17.27 4.27 13.56
C ALA A 51 16.91 3.67 12.21
N PRO A 52 16.38 2.43 12.14
CA PRO A 52 15.83 1.90 10.89
C PRO A 52 14.73 2.82 10.34
N PRO A 53 14.53 2.88 9.01
CA PRO A 53 13.55 3.78 8.44
C PRO A 53 12.11 3.40 8.80
N SER A 54 11.22 4.32 8.48
CA SER A 54 9.77 4.18 8.61
C SER A 54 9.07 4.65 7.36
N PHE A 55 8.00 3.95 7.01
CA PHE A 55 7.23 4.20 5.81
C PHE A 55 5.82 4.67 6.17
N ALA A 56 5.30 5.61 5.37
CA ALA A 56 3.90 6.00 5.37
C ALA A 56 3.24 5.42 4.12
N TYR A 57 2.41 4.40 4.30
CA TYR A 57 1.70 3.72 3.22
C TYR A 57 0.33 4.35 3.00
N LEU A 58 0.06 4.78 1.77
CA LEU A 58 -1.29 4.94 1.26
C LEU A 58 -1.69 3.63 0.59
N LEU A 59 -2.71 2.96 1.14
CA LEU A 59 -3.30 1.75 0.57
C LEU A 59 -4.67 2.09 -0.02
N SER A 60 -4.76 2.18 -1.34
CA SER A 60 -5.99 2.61 -2.04
C SER A 60 -6.75 1.46 -2.71
N GLY A 61 -8.07 1.51 -2.68
CA GLY A 61 -8.92 0.52 -3.33
C GLY A 61 -10.23 1.13 -3.79
N ASN A 62 -10.89 0.43 -4.70
CA ASN A 62 -12.18 0.78 -5.26
C ASN A 62 -13.31 -0.01 -4.58
N ARG A 63 -14.55 0.22 -5.02
CA ARG A 63 -15.71 -0.56 -4.61
C ARG A 63 -15.47 -2.07 -4.73
N GLY A 64 -15.82 -2.81 -3.68
CA GLY A 64 -15.65 -4.27 -3.60
C GLY A 64 -14.22 -4.72 -3.28
N GLU A 65 -13.28 -3.81 -3.09
CA GLU A 65 -11.87 -4.14 -2.86
C GLU A 65 -11.45 -4.12 -1.38
N GLY A 66 -12.38 -3.90 -0.44
CA GLY A 66 -12.08 -3.85 0.99
C GLY A 66 -11.33 -5.08 1.51
N ARG A 67 -11.66 -6.28 1.02
CA ARG A 67 -10.95 -7.53 1.39
C ARG A 67 -9.52 -7.60 0.85
N LYS A 68 -9.32 -7.13 -0.39
CA LYS A 68 -7.98 -7.03 -0.99
C LYS A 68 -7.12 -6.04 -0.22
N LEU A 69 -7.67 -4.89 0.15
CA LEU A 69 -6.99 -3.90 0.98
C LEU A 69 -6.60 -4.45 2.35
N LEU A 70 -7.50 -5.16 3.02
CA LEU A 70 -7.18 -5.79 4.31
C LEU A 70 -6.06 -6.83 4.18
N ARG A 71 -6.10 -7.65 3.11
CA ARG A 71 -5.04 -8.63 2.82
C ARG A 71 -3.70 -7.92 2.59
N LEU A 72 -3.69 -6.88 1.77
CA LEU A 72 -2.51 -6.08 1.47
C LEU A 72 -1.94 -5.44 2.74
N LEU A 73 -2.77 -4.78 3.54
CA LEU A 73 -2.37 -4.19 4.82
C LEU A 73 -1.65 -5.22 5.69
N LEU A 74 -2.22 -6.41 5.85
CA LEU A 74 -1.60 -7.47 6.64
C LEU A 74 -0.27 -7.96 6.03
N ALA A 75 -0.16 -7.99 4.71
CA ALA A 75 1.07 -8.35 4.02
C ALA A 75 2.19 -7.30 4.20
N VAL A 76 1.85 -6.02 4.33
CA VAL A 76 2.82 -4.92 4.51
C VAL A 76 2.89 -4.36 5.93
N TYR A 77 2.18 -4.95 6.91
CA TYR A 77 2.10 -4.40 8.26
C TYR A 77 3.41 -4.55 9.05
N HIS A 78 3.85 -3.46 9.65
CA HIS A 78 4.94 -3.40 10.61
C HIS A 78 4.65 -2.27 11.63
N PRO A 79 4.88 -2.47 12.94
CA PRO A 79 4.54 -1.46 13.97
C PRO A 79 5.24 -0.11 13.83
N ARG A 80 6.36 -0.04 13.10
CA ARG A 80 7.12 1.20 12.86
C ARG A 80 6.42 2.15 11.90
N ASN A 81 5.70 1.58 10.94
CA ASN A 81 5.17 2.29 9.79
C ASN A 81 3.80 2.90 10.11
N ARG A 82 3.38 3.85 9.27
CA ARG A 82 2.06 4.48 9.32
C ARG A 82 1.25 4.03 8.10
N TYR A 83 -0.03 3.73 8.30
CA TYR A 83 -0.90 3.24 7.24
C TYR A 83 -2.17 4.07 7.15
N LEU A 84 -2.52 4.52 5.96
CA LEU A 84 -3.79 5.14 5.66
C LEU A 84 -4.49 4.36 4.54
N LEU A 85 -5.63 3.76 4.87
CA LEU A 85 -6.44 3.00 3.92
C LEU A 85 -7.51 3.92 3.35
N HIS A 86 -7.65 3.92 2.03
CA HIS A 86 -8.65 4.71 1.32
C HIS A 86 -9.45 3.79 0.39
N LEU A 87 -10.76 3.70 0.62
CA LEU A 87 -11.70 3.19 -0.36
C LEU A 87 -12.35 4.36 -1.08
N SER A 88 -12.44 4.28 -2.41
CA SER A 88 -13.03 5.30 -3.26
C SER A 88 -14.49 5.62 -2.91
N ALA A 89 -14.97 6.80 -3.32
CA ALA A 89 -16.31 7.28 -2.98
C ALA A 89 -17.46 6.42 -3.53
N ASP A 90 -17.25 5.65 -4.61
CA ASP A 90 -18.23 4.71 -5.17
C ASP A 90 -18.40 3.42 -4.36
N ALA A 91 -17.48 3.13 -3.43
CA ALA A 91 -17.74 2.12 -2.41
C ALA A 91 -18.90 2.57 -1.49
N PRO A 92 -19.80 1.68 -1.06
CA PRO A 92 -20.83 2.05 -0.09
C PRO A 92 -20.21 2.36 1.28
N GLU A 93 -20.90 3.18 2.07
CA GLU A 93 -20.46 3.50 3.44
C GLU A 93 -20.36 2.25 4.32
N SER A 94 -21.23 1.26 4.11
CA SER A 94 -21.17 -0.03 4.80
C SER A 94 -19.86 -0.77 4.55
N GLU A 95 -19.36 -0.81 3.31
CA GLU A 95 -18.08 -1.46 2.99
C GLU A 95 -16.91 -0.75 3.69
N ARG A 96 -16.93 0.59 3.74
CA ARG A 96 -15.93 1.38 4.47
C ARG A 96 -15.96 1.11 5.97
N ALA A 97 -17.16 1.05 6.55
CA ALA A 97 -17.35 0.74 7.97
C ALA A 97 -16.89 -0.70 8.28
N GLU A 98 -17.24 -1.66 7.44
CA GLU A 98 -16.79 -3.06 7.56
C GLU A 98 -15.26 -3.16 7.48
N LEU A 99 -14.62 -2.43 6.55
CA LEU A 99 -13.16 -2.37 6.48
C LEU A 99 -12.55 -1.80 7.76
N ALA A 100 -13.09 -0.70 8.30
CA ALA A 100 -12.60 -0.09 9.53
C ALA A 100 -12.73 -1.05 10.73
N VAL A 101 -13.86 -1.74 10.86
CA VAL A 101 -14.06 -2.77 11.89
C VAL A 101 -13.07 -3.92 11.68
N ALA A 102 -12.90 -4.40 10.45
CA ALA A 102 -12.00 -5.51 10.16
C ALA A 102 -10.55 -5.16 10.50
N VAL A 103 -10.07 -3.97 10.15
CA VAL A 103 -8.74 -3.46 10.50
C VAL A 103 -8.54 -3.42 12.01
N ALA A 104 -9.51 -2.87 12.76
CA ALA A 104 -9.43 -2.78 14.22
C ALA A 104 -9.32 -4.16 14.89
N HIS A 105 -9.83 -5.21 14.26
CA HIS A 105 -9.80 -6.58 14.77
C HIS A 105 -8.70 -7.46 14.14
N ALA A 106 -7.99 -6.98 13.12
CA ALA A 106 -7.10 -7.82 12.32
C ALA A 106 -5.86 -8.30 13.08
N ALA A 107 -5.27 -7.43 13.92
CA ALA A 107 -4.14 -7.80 14.77
C ALA A 107 -4.10 -6.95 16.05
N PRO A 108 -3.75 -7.53 17.22
CA PRO A 108 -3.66 -6.77 18.46
C PRO A 108 -2.63 -5.62 18.41
N ALA A 109 -1.55 -5.81 17.65
CA ALA A 109 -0.54 -4.78 17.44
C ALA A 109 -1.12 -3.51 16.80
N MET A 110 -2.05 -3.61 15.85
CA MET A 110 -2.63 -2.43 15.19
C MET A 110 -3.35 -1.52 16.20
N ARG A 111 -4.05 -2.10 17.16
CA ARG A 111 -4.70 -1.36 18.24
C ARG A 111 -3.70 -0.77 19.22
N ALA A 112 -2.68 -1.53 19.59
CA ALA A 112 -1.69 -1.08 20.57
C ALA A 112 -0.83 0.07 20.04
N PHE A 113 -0.39 -0.01 18.78
CA PHE A 113 0.45 1.01 18.13
C PHE A 113 -0.37 2.15 17.53
N GLY A 114 -1.68 1.94 17.29
CA GLY A 114 -2.57 2.97 16.76
C GLY A 114 -2.09 3.53 15.41
N ASN A 115 -1.42 2.70 14.60
CA ASN A 115 -0.65 3.12 13.43
C ASN A 115 -1.37 2.89 12.09
N VAL A 116 -2.67 2.56 12.13
CA VAL A 116 -3.49 2.29 10.95
C VAL A 116 -4.80 3.08 11.04
N ASP A 117 -5.11 3.86 10.00
CA ASP A 117 -6.34 4.61 9.88
C ASP A 117 -7.09 4.28 8.59
N VAL A 118 -8.41 4.40 8.62
CA VAL A 118 -9.27 4.30 7.44
C VAL A 118 -9.89 5.66 7.15
N VAL A 119 -9.79 6.14 5.91
CA VAL A 119 -10.36 7.42 5.50
C VAL A 119 -11.89 7.39 5.60
N GLY A 120 -12.45 8.16 6.54
CA GLY A 120 -13.90 8.25 6.71
C GLY A 120 -14.62 9.04 5.61
N ARG A 121 -14.00 10.11 5.08
CA ARG A 121 -14.55 10.93 3.99
C ARG A 121 -13.76 10.70 2.70
N PRO A 122 -14.17 9.75 1.85
CA PRO A 122 -13.41 9.34 0.68
C PRO A 122 -13.38 10.43 -0.39
N THR A 123 -12.35 10.41 -1.23
CA THR A 123 -12.34 11.09 -2.53
C THR A 123 -12.85 10.15 -3.62
N ALA A 124 -13.34 10.73 -4.73
CA ALA A 124 -13.61 9.96 -5.94
C ALA A 124 -12.31 9.31 -6.47
N GLY A 125 -12.46 8.19 -7.16
CA GLY A 125 -11.37 7.41 -7.72
C GLY A 125 -11.46 7.31 -9.23
N THR A 126 -11.72 8.42 -9.93
CA THR A 126 -11.82 8.43 -11.41
C THR A 126 -10.46 8.06 -12.00
N PRO A 127 -10.32 6.91 -12.69
CA PRO A 127 -9.00 6.44 -13.14
C PRO A 127 -8.27 7.42 -14.07
N MET A 128 -9.02 8.10 -14.94
CA MET A 128 -8.47 9.06 -15.91
C MET A 128 -8.35 10.49 -15.37
N GLY A 129 -9.00 10.79 -14.24
CA GLY A 129 -9.25 12.14 -13.76
C GLY A 129 -8.37 12.60 -12.59
N SER A 130 -8.53 13.85 -12.19
CA SER A 130 -7.74 14.50 -11.14
C SER A 130 -8.15 14.14 -9.70
N SER A 131 -9.31 13.54 -9.50
CA SER A 131 -9.80 13.09 -8.19
C SER A 131 -8.87 12.07 -7.53
N GLY A 132 -8.27 11.17 -8.32
CA GLY A 132 -7.25 10.23 -7.81
C GLY A 132 -6.02 10.96 -7.27
N LEU A 133 -5.50 11.95 -8.02
CA LEU A 133 -4.36 12.76 -7.57
C LEU A 133 -4.72 13.57 -6.31
N ALA A 134 -5.90 14.19 -6.29
CA ALA A 134 -6.40 14.93 -5.13
C ALA A 134 -6.53 14.02 -3.90
N GLY A 135 -7.00 12.77 -4.08
CA GLY A 135 -7.03 11.74 -3.06
C GLY A 135 -5.65 11.42 -2.50
N THR A 136 -4.66 11.19 -3.37
CA THR A 136 -3.27 10.94 -2.98
C THR A 136 -2.67 12.10 -2.19
N LEU A 137 -2.83 13.34 -2.67
CA LEU A 137 -2.32 14.54 -1.97
C LEU A 137 -3.01 14.77 -0.62
N ARG A 138 -4.33 14.52 -0.54
CA ARG A 138 -5.07 14.59 0.71
C ARG A 138 -4.60 13.53 1.71
N ALA A 139 -4.36 12.31 1.25
CA ALA A 139 -3.82 11.23 2.06
C ALA A 139 -2.41 11.55 2.57
N ALA A 140 -1.54 12.07 1.70
CA ALA A 140 -0.21 12.54 2.07
C ALA A 140 -0.27 13.64 3.14
N ALA A 141 -1.15 14.63 2.97
CA ALA A 141 -1.37 15.69 3.96
C ALA A 141 -1.88 15.15 5.31
N ALA A 142 -2.75 14.12 5.30
CA ALA A 142 -3.20 13.45 6.51
C ALA A 142 -2.04 12.71 7.19
N LEU A 143 -1.22 11.96 6.44
CA LEU A 143 -0.08 11.23 6.97
C LEU A 143 1.00 12.15 7.55
N LEU A 144 1.24 13.33 6.94
CA LEU A 144 2.14 14.35 7.51
C LEU A 144 1.65 14.87 8.87
N ARG A 145 0.33 14.94 9.08
CA ARG A 145 -0.30 15.38 10.34
C ARG A 145 -0.37 14.29 11.40
N LEU A 146 -0.61 13.05 10.97
CA LEU A 146 -0.80 11.91 11.87
C LEU A 146 0.51 11.37 12.44
N ASP A 147 1.61 11.50 11.71
CA ASP A 147 2.94 11.08 12.15
C ASP A 147 4.01 12.02 11.57
N ALA A 148 4.83 12.58 12.45
CA ALA A 148 5.84 13.58 12.11
C ALA A 148 7.13 12.99 11.51
N ASP A 149 7.39 11.69 11.70
CA ASP A 149 8.77 11.17 11.63
C ASP A 149 8.94 9.97 10.68
N TRP A 150 8.05 9.78 9.71
CA TRP A 150 8.26 8.80 8.64
C TRP A 150 9.20 9.33 7.55
N ASP A 151 9.90 8.43 6.85
CA ASP A 151 10.97 8.78 5.92
C ASP A 151 10.51 8.78 4.46
N TRP A 152 9.69 7.79 4.10
CA TRP A 152 9.18 7.63 2.75
C TRP A 152 7.67 7.42 2.73
N PHE A 153 7.01 8.07 1.77
CA PHE A 153 5.63 7.87 1.40
C PHE A 153 5.56 6.83 0.27
N VAL A 154 4.79 5.77 0.48
CA VAL A 154 4.64 4.66 -0.47
C VAL A 154 3.19 4.56 -0.91
N THR A 155 2.94 4.59 -2.21
CA THR A 155 1.60 4.33 -2.76
C THR A 155 1.48 2.87 -3.16
N LEU A 156 0.43 2.20 -2.68
CA LEU A 156 0.02 0.87 -3.13
C LEU A 156 -1.50 0.86 -3.33
N ASN A 157 -1.98 0.09 -4.30
CA ASN A 157 -3.40 -0.15 -4.49
C ASN A 157 -3.77 -1.62 -4.26
N ALA A 158 -5.08 -1.92 -4.23
CA ALA A 158 -5.61 -3.26 -3.99
C ALA A 158 -5.22 -4.32 -5.05
N ALA A 159 -4.50 -3.94 -6.11
CA ALA A 159 -3.97 -4.85 -7.13
C ALA A 159 -2.45 -5.08 -7.01
N ASP A 160 -1.76 -4.34 -6.13
CA ASP A 160 -0.36 -4.53 -5.78
C ASP A 160 -0.20 -5.61 -4.68
N TYR A 161 0.98 -6.24 -4.61
CA TYR A 161 1.34 -7.13 -3.50
C TYR A 161 2.85 -7.13 -3.21
N PRO A 162 3.30 -7.23 -1.95
CA PRO A 162 4.72 -7.26 -1.63
C PRO A 162 5.39 -8.58 -2.01
N LEU A 163 6.64 -8.49 -2.45
CA LEU A 163 7.54 -9.60 -2.77
C LEU A 163 8.68 -9.75 -1.75
N VAL A 164 8.67 -8.93 -0.71
CA VAL A 164 9.64 -8.89 0.38
C VAL A 164 8.92 -8.72 1.70
N THR A 165 9.49 -9.21 2.80
CA THR A 165 8.94 -8.90 4.13
C THR A 165 9.23 -7.44 4.50
N GLN A 166 8.51 -6.89 5.49
CA GLN A 166 8.81 -5.56 5.99
C GLN A 166 10.20 -5.47 6.64
N ASP A 167 10.66 -6.54 7.29
CA ASP A 167 12.02 -6.60 7.83
C ASP A 167 13.07 -6.53 6.71
N ASP A 168 12.86 -7.23 5.59
CA ASP A 168 13.72 -7.14 4.39
C ASP A 168 13.74 -5.71 3.83
N PHE A 169 12.56 -5.13 3.66
CA PHE A 169 12.38 -3.81 3.08
C PHE A 169 13.04 -2.72 3.93
N ILE A 170 12.78 -2.73 5.25
CA ILE A 170 13.40 -1.81 6.21
C ILE A 170 14.92 -2.03 6.27
N HIS A 171 15.39 -3.28 6.23
CA HIS A 171 16.82 -3.60 6.25
C HIS A 171 17.55 -2.99 5.04
N VAL A 172 17.04 -3.20 3.83
CA VAL A 172 17.68 -2.65 2.62
C VAL A 172 17.57 -1.13 2.57
N PHE A 173 16.41 -0.55 2.89
CA PHE A 173 16.26 0.92 2.93
C PHE A 173 17.08 1.59 4.04
N SER A 174 17.61 0.84 5.02
CA SER A 174 18.51 1.39 6.02
C SER A 174 19.85 1.85 5.43
N SER A 175 20.27 1.30 4.28
CA SER A 175 21.48 1.74 3.55
C SER A 175 21.17 2.73 2.42
N VAL A 176 19.89 3.02 2.15
CA VAL A 176 19.48 3.95 1.10
C VAL A 176 19.48 5.39 1.64
N PRO A 177 20.08 6.37 0.93
CA PRO A 177 19.99 7.76 1.33
C PRO A 177 18.52 8.25 1.37
N ARG A 178 18.09 8.73 2.54
CA ARG A 178 16.68 9.11 2.80
C ARG A 178 16.12 10.24 1.96
N HIS A 179 16.99 11.01 1.30
CA HIS A 179 16.58 12.09 0.42
C HIS A 179 16.19 11.59 -0.98
N LEU A 180 16.35 10.30 -1.31
CA LEU A 180 16.02 9.79 -2.64
C LEU A 180 14.53 9.52 -2.82
N ASN A 181 14.05 9.77 -4.03
CA ASN A 181 12.70 9.50 -4.53
C ASN A 181 12.76 8.44 -5.62
N PHE A 182 12.07 7.31 -5.45
CA PHE A 182 11.92 6.29 -6.49
C PHE A 182 10.68 6.61 -7.30
N ILE A 183 10.90 7.13 -8.50
CA ILE A 183 9.87 7.63 -9.40
C ILE A 183 10.34 7.39 -10.83
N ASP A 184 9.69 6.45 -11.52
CA ASP A 184 9.90 6.23 -12.96
C ASP A 184 9.38 7.44 -13.74
N HIS A 185 10.21 8.05 -14.59
CA HIS A 185 9.87 9.25 -15.34
C HIS A 185 10.61 9.36 -16.67
N THR A 186 9.96 10.04 -17.62
CA THR A 186 10.52 10.48 -18.89
C THR A 186 9.89 11.81 -19.31
N SER A 187 10.68 12.65 -19.98
CA SER A 187 10.16 13.81 -20.73
C SER A 187 9.92 13.52 -22.21
N ASP A 188 10.31 12.33 -22.68
CA ASP A 188 9.95 11.88 -24.03
C ASP A 188 8.50 11.38 -24.01
N ILE A 189 7.59 12.32 -24.26
CA ILE A 189 6.15 12.07 -24.20
C ILE A 189 5.58 11.55 -25.52
N GLY A 190 6.24 11.78 -26.66
CA GLY A 190 5.82 11.29 -27.98
C GLY A 190 4.32 11.36 -28.24
N TRP A 191 3.69 10.23 -28.57
CA TRP A 191 2.25 10.13 -28.82
C TRP A 191 1.38 10.56 -27.62
N LYS A 192 1.89 10.43 -26.38
CA LYS A 192 1.18 10.82 -25.15
C LYS A 192 0.92 12.31 -25.09
N GLU A 193 1.68 13.14 -25.80
CA GLU A 193 1.42 14.59 -25.88
C GLU A 193 0.01 14.86 -26.41
N SER A 194 -0.28 14.35 -27.61
CA SER A 194 -1.56 14.52 -28.30
C SER A 194 -2.74 13.82 -27.61
N GLN A 195 -2.45 12.75 -26.87
CA GLN A 195 -3.47 11.93 -26.22
C GLN A 195 -3.69 12.28 -24.75
N ARG A 196 -2.74 12.85 -24.02
CA ARG A 196 -2.85 13.03 -22.56
C ARG A 196 -2.66 14.48 -22.10
N VAL A 197 -1.79 15.24 -22.79
CA VAL A 197 -1.41 16.60 -22.38
C VAL A 197 -2.31 17.67 -23.04
N GLN A 198 -2.46 17.56 -24.36
CA GLN A 198 -3.25 18.49 -25.16
C GLN A 198 -4.78 18.39 -24.95
N PRO A 199 -5.36 17.18 -24.73
CA PRO A 199 -6.77 17.08 -24.39
C PRO A 199 -7.07 17.71 -23.02
N ILE A 200 -8.18 18.43 -22.94
CA ILE A 200 -8.68 19.01 -21.70
C ILE A 200 -9.81 18.12 -21.19
N ILE A 201 -9.64 17.57 -19.99
CA ILE A 201 -10.70 16.80 -19.33
C ILE A 201 -11.20 17.50 -18.07
N VAL A 202 -12.45 17.26 -17.72
CA VAL A 202 -13.08 17.69 -16.48
C VAL A 202 -13.52 16.43 -15.75
N ASP A 203 -12.85 16.14 -14.64
CA ASP A 203 -13.19 14.97 -13.82
C ASP A 203 -14.54 15.18 -13.14
N ALA A 204 -15.54 14.35 -13.45
CA ALA A 204 -16.86 14.49 -12.85
C ALA A 204 -16.83 14.21 -11.33
N GLY A 205 -15.88 13.39 -10.87
CA GLY A 205 -15.78 12.96 -9.47
C GLY A 205 -15.40 14.07 -8.49
N ILE A 206 -14.96 15.24 -8.97
CA ILE A 206 -14.65 16.39 -8.10
C ILE A 206 -15.87 17.26 -7.78
N TYR A 207 -16.97 17.19 -8.57
CA TYR A 207 -18.18 18.01 -8.34
C TYR A 207 -19.50 17.22 -8.41
N LEU A 208 -19.51 15.99 -8.92
CA LEU A 208 -20.68 15.10 -8.94
C LEU A 208 -20.39 13.85 -8.11
N ALA A 209 -20.95 13.80 -6.90
CA ALA A 209 -20.79 12.67 -5.99
C ALA A 209 -21.20 11.34 -6.67
N GLY A 210 -20.34 10.33 -6.54
CA GLY A 210 -20.60 8.97 -7.05
C GLY A 210 -20.36 8.78 -8.55
N ARG A 211 -19.83 9.79 -9.28
CA ARG A 211 -19.40 9.62 -10.68
C ARG A 211 -17.88 9.39 -10.75
N ASN A 212 -17.50 8.30 -11.43
CA ASN A 212 -16.10 7.96 -11.72
C ASN A 212 -15.78 8.12 -13.22
N GLN A 213 -16.44 9.07 -13.88
CA GLN A 213 -16.25 9.39 -15.30
C GLN A 213 -15.62 10.78 -15.45
N PHE A 214 -15.22 11.12 -16.66
CA PHE A 214 -14.73 12.45 -17.01
C PHE A 214 -15.44 12.96 -18.26
N PHE A 215 -15.49 14.28 -18.41
CA PHE A 215 -15.93 14.94 -19.64
C PHE A 215 -14.70 15.43 -20.39
N GLN A 216 -14.65 15.25 -21.69
CA GLN A 216 -13.58 15.76 -22.53
C GLN A 216 -14.07 16.97 -23.32
N ALA A 217 -13.32 18.06 -23.29
CA ALA A 217 -13.61 19.23 -24.10
C ALA A 217 -13.36 18.95 -25.59
N THR A 218 -14.11 19.63 -26.46
CA THR A 218 -13.89 19.59 -27.91
C THR A 218 -12.58 20.27 -28.29
N GLU A 219 -12.28 21.40 -27.64
CA GLU A 219 -11.04 22.14 -27.84
C GLU A 219 -9.86 21.49 -27.11
N LYS A 220 -8.67 21.62 -27.71
CA LYS A 220 -7.40 21.20 -27.12
C LYS A 220 -6.59 22.43 -26.69
N ARG A 221 -5.63 22.22 -25.79
CA ARG A 221 -4.62 23.22 -25.44
C ARG A 221 -3.26 22.84 -26.00
N ALA A 222 -2.38 23.83 -26.11
CA ALA A 222 -0.96 23.59 -26.33
C ALA A 222 -0.32 22.93 -25.10
N THR A 223 0.76 22.20 -25.34
CA THR A 223 1.68 21.71 -24.31
C THR A 223 2.32 22.90 -23.57
N PRO A 224 2.50 22.83 -22.25
CA PRO A 224 2.96 23.96 -21.45
C PRO A 224 4.40 24.33 -21.84
N ASP A 225 4.67 25.63 -21.93
CA ASP A 225 5.98 26.22 -22.16
C ASP A 225 6.65 26.70 -20.85
N GLY A 226 5.85 27.01 -19.83
CA GLY A 226 6.34 27.46 -18.51
C GLY A 226 6.98 26.37 -17.64
N PHE A 227 6.88 25.10 -18.02
CA PHE A 227 7.57 23.98 -17.37
C PHE A 227 7.67 22.79 -18.32
N LYS A 228 8.64 21.89 -18.10
CA LYS A 228 8.75 20.67 -18.89
C LYS A 228 7.81 19.60 -18.35
N PHE A 229 6.96 19.05 -19.20
CA PHE A 229 6.05 17.97 -18.82
C PHE A 229 6.81 16.64 -18.71
N PHE A 230 6.73 15.99 -17.55
CA PHE A 230 7.23 14.64 -17.32
C PHE A 230 6.08 13.68 -17.05
N THR A 231 6.22 12.44 -17.51
CA THR A 231 5.28 11.35 -17.25
C THR A 231 6.02 10.07 -16.88
N GLY A 232 5.33 9.15 -16.22
CA GLY A 232 5.86 7.83 -15.89
C GLY A 232 4.89 7.00 -15.08
N SER A 233 5.42 6.01 -14.36
CA SER A 233 4.63 5.13 -13.50
C SER A 233 3.92 5.93 -12.38
N PRO A 234 2.60 5.80 -12.19
CA PRO A 234 1.89 6.52 -11.12
C PRO A 234 2.21 5.96 -9.73
N TRP A 235 3.07 4.93 -9.66
CA TRP A 235 3.43 4.25 -8.45
C TRP A 235 4.81 4.64 -7.96
N VAL A 236 4.85 5.24 -6.76
CA VAL A 236 6.01 6.01 -6.33
C VAL A 236 6.39 5.69 -4.89
N ILE A 237 7.68 5.85 -4.59
CA ILE A 237 8.20 5.90 -3.22
C ILE A 237 8.92 7.24 -3.06
N LEU A 238 8.26 8.18 -2.39
CA LEU A 238 8.68 9.57 -2.33
C LEU A 238 9.21 9.89 -0.93
N ASN A 239 10.33 10.59 -0.84
CA ASN A 239 10.85 11.05 0.44
C ASN A 239 9.87 12.04 1.08
N ARG A 240 9.89 12.11 2.42
CA ARG A 240 9.00 13.00 3.17
C ARG A 240 9.12 14.47 2.77
N ARG A 241 10.34 14.99 2.62
CA ARG A 241 10.58 16.41 2.30
C ARG A 241 9.97 16.81 0.95
N PHE A 242 9.98 15.92 -0.04
CA PHE A 242 9.34 16.13 -1.33
C PHE A 242 7.81 16.12 -1.22
N ILE A 243 7.26 15.26 -0.36
CA ILE A 243 5.82 15.28 -0.04
C ILE A 243 5.43 16.56 0.70
N GLU A 244 6.25 17.03 1.64
CA GLU A 244 6.06 18.33 2.30
C GLU A 244 6.07 19.46 1.27
N TYR A 245 6.96 19.42 0.28
CA TYR A 245 6.98 20.39 -0.82
C TYR A 245 5.69 20.38 -1.63
N CYS A 246 5.22 19.19 -2.03
CA CYS A 246 3.98 19.03 -2.78
C CYS A 246 2.74 19.52 -2.00
N VAL A 247 2.70 19.26 -0.69
CA VAL A 247 1.53 19.55 0.16
C VAL A 247 1.54 21.00 0.66
N PHE A 248 2.67 21.48 1.19
CA PHE A 248 2.77 22.82 1.75
C PHE A 248 3.03 23.87 0.68
N GLY A 249 3.70 23.51 -0.43
CA GLY A 249 4.01 24.39 -1.54
C GLY A 249 4.71 25.67 -1.08
N TRP A 250 5.86 25.60 -0.42
CA TRP A 250 6.55 26.86 -0.03
C TRP A 250 6.96 27.70 -1.25
N GLU A 251 6.92 27.14 -2.46
CA GLU A 251 6.99 27.85 -3.74
C GLU A 251 5.70 27.70 -4.55
N ASN A 252 5.58 28.47 -5.63
CA ASN A 252 4.41 28.45 -6.51
C ASN A 252 4.33 27.18 -7.37
N LEU A 253 5.47 26.56 -7.73
CA LEU A 253 5.53 25.47 -8.71
C LEU A 253 4.55 24.31 -8.41
N PRO A 254 4.51 23.69 -7.20
CA PRO A 254 3.57 22.60 -6.93
C PRO A 254 2.10 23.00 -7.06
N ARG A 255 1.75 24.26 -6.76
CA ARG A 255 0.39 24.78 -6.90
C ARG A 255 0.03 25.06 -8.35
N THR A 256 0.94 25.69 -9.10
CA THR A 256 0.77 25.96 -10.53
C THR A 256 0.61 24.65 -11.31
N LEU A 257 1.46 23.66 -11.05
CA LEU A 257 1.34 22.34 -11.67
C LEU A 257 0.05 21.66 -11.21
N LEU A 258 -0.34 21.76 -9.94
CA LEU A 258 -1.60 21.16 -9.49
C LEU A 258 -2.80 21.73 -10.26
N MET A 259 -2.86 23.05 -10.44
CA MET A 259 -3.89 23.71 -11.26
C MET A 259 -3.83 23.27 -12.73
N TYR A 260 -2.64 23.00 -13.28
CA TYR A 260 -2.53 22.48 -14.64
C TYR A 260 -3.04 21.04 -14.76
N PHE A 261 -2.68 20.20 -13.79
CA PHE A 261 -3.01 18.77 -13.72
C PHE A 261 -4.45 18.47 -13.30
N THR A 262 -5.26 19.47 -12.92
CA THR A 262 -6.70 19.27 -12.69
C THR A 262 -7.44 18.83 -13.96
N ASN A 263 -6.92 19.20 -15.13
CA ASN A 263 -7.55 18.96 -16.43
C ASN A 263 -6.67 18.17 -17.42
N VAL A 264 -5.61 17.52 -16.93
CA VAL A 264 -4.77 16.57 -17.68
C VAL A 264 -5.38 15.16 -17.57
N MET A 265 -5.26 14.33 -18.61
CA MET A 265 -5.59 12.90 -18.49
C MET A 265 -4.50 12.14 -17.74
N LEU A 266 -4.89 11.24 -16.83
CA LEU A 266 -3.99 10.46 -15.98
C LEU A 266 -3.01 11.35 -15.18
N PRO A 267 -3.49 12.32 -14.40
CA PRO A 267 -2.61 13.28 -13.74
C PRO A 267 -1.72 12.65 -12.66
N GLN A 268 -2.08 11.48 -12.12
CA GLN A 268 -1.21 10.70 -11.23
C GLN A 268 0.09 10.24 -11.93
N GLU A 269 0.06 10.03 -13.25
CA GLU A 269 1.22 9.66 -14.07
C GLU A 269 2.07 10.86 -14.47
N GLY A 270 1.75 12.09 -14.04
CA GLY A 270 2.45 13.29 -14.51
C GLY A 270 2.75 14.33 -13.44
N TYR A 271 1.91 14.49 -12.41
CA TYR A 271 2.06 15.55 -11.41
C TYR A 271 3.37 15.43 -10.62
N PHE A 272 3.58 14.31 -9.91
CA PHE A 272 4.79 14.15 -9.10
C PHE A 272 6.06 14.17 -9.95
N HIS A 273 6.00 13.57 -11.15
CA HIS A 273 7.08 13.54 -12.14
C HIS A 273 7.47 14.96 -12.58
N SER A 274 6.49 15.78 -12.93
CA SER A 274 6.72 17.16 -13.37
C SER A 274 7.18 18.04 -12.22
N VAL A 275 6.62 17.89 -11.01
CA VAL A 275 7.05 18.68 -9.85
C VAL A 275 8.48 18.33 -9.44
N VAL A 276 8.84 17.03 -9.40
CA VAL A 276 10.20 16.62 -8.96
C VAL A 276 11.27 17.07 -9.94
N CYS A 277 11.03 16.95 -11.25
CA CYS A 277 12.02 17.30 -12.27
C CYS A 277 12.15 18.80 -12.57
N ASN A 278 11.13 19.61 -12.25
CA ASN A 278 11.16 21.06 -12.41
C ASN A 278 11.49 21.81 -11.09
N SER A 279 11.94 21.11 -10.04
CA SER A 279 12.31 21.70 -8.75
C SER A 279 13.71 21.28 -8.31
N ASP A 280 14.15 21.78 -7.15
CA ASP A 280 15.42 21.40 -6.51
C ASP A 280 15.54 19.91 -6.19
N PHE A 281 14.43 19.16 -6.25
CA PHE A 281 14.42 17.72 -6.04
C PHE A 281 14.88 16.91 -7.27
N ARG A 282 15.15 17.54 -8.42
CA ARG A 282 15.54 16.85 -9.67
C ARG A 282 16.77 15.94 -9.54
N ASN A 283 17.69 16.25 -8.63
CA ASN A 283 18.91 15.47 -8.39
C ASN A 283 18.70 14.35 -7.36
N SER A 284 17.49 14.20 -6.82
CA SER A 284 17.15 13.20 -5.82
C SER A 284 16.31 12.05 -6.39
N THR A 285 16.11 12.01 -7.71
CA THR A 285 15.29 11.00 -8.36
C THR A 285 16.10 9.76 -8.69
N VAL A 286 15.55 8.59 -8.38
CA VAL A 286 15.95 7.29 -8.91
C VAL A 286 14.88 6.86 -9.90
N ASN A 287 15.24 6.74 -11.18
CA ASN A 287 14.31 6.47 -12.27
C ASN A 287 13.90 4.98 -12.31
N ASN A 288 13.06 4.58 -11.35
CA ASN A 288 12.53 3.23 -11.18
C ASN A 288 11.27 3.26 -10.30
N ASP A 289 10.25 2.44 -10.59
CA ASP A 289 8.99 2.40 -9.85
C ASP A 289 8.88 1.26 -8.81
N MET A 290 9.95 0.47 -8.67
CA MET A 290 10.12 -0.61 -7.72
C MET A 290 9.06 -1.71 -7.83
N ARG A 291 8.56 -1.98 -9.06
CA ARG A 291 7.50 -2.95 -9.32
C ARG A 291 7.85 -3.97 -10.40
N TYR A 292 7.48 -5.22 -10.14
CA TYR A 292 7.37 -6.26 -11.16
C TYR A 292 6.05 -6.12 -11.91
N MET A 293 6.12 -5.99 -13.23
CA MET A 293 4.97 -5.91 -14.13
C MET A 293 5.26 -6.68 -15.41
N VAL A 294 4.23 -7.35 -15.94
CA VAL A 294 4.25 -7.96 -17.27
C VAL A 294 3.30 -7.16 -18.14
N TRP A 295 3.79 -6.67 -19.27
CA TRP A 295 3.04 -5.85 -20.23
C TRP A 295 2.78 -6.62 -21.52
N ASP A 296 1.67 -6.30 -22.19
CA ASP A 296 1.45 -6.64 -23.59
C ASP A 296 2.52 -5.98 -24.49
N ASP A 297 2.72 -6.50 -25.70
CA ASP A 297 3.48 -5.86 -26.76
C ASP A 297 2.57 -5.58 -27.97
N PRO A 298 2.19 -4.31 -28.25
CA PRO A 298 2.56 -3.09 -27.51
C PRO A 298 1.81 -2.97 -26.16
N PRO A 299 2.35 -2.20 -25.19
CA PRO A 299 1.72 -2.04 -23.88
C PRO A 299 0.31 -1.44 -23.96
N GLN A 300 -0.64 -2.10 -23.30
CA GLN A 300 -1.99 -1.57 -23.08
C GLN A 300 -2.04 -0.59 -21.89
N MET A 301 -3.23 -0.10 -21.54
CA MET A 301 -3.43 0.85 -20.43
C MET A 301 -3.08 0.27 -19.05
N GLU A 302 -3.24 -1.04 -18.86
CA GLU A 302 -2.89 -1.72 -17.61
C GLU A 302 -2.08 -2.99 -17.89
N PRO A 303 -1.14 -3.37 -17.00
CA PRO A 303 -0.36 -4.58 -17.16
C PRO A 303 -1.23 -5.84 -17.04
N HIS A 304 -0.68 -6.97 -17.49
CA HIS A 304 -1.32 -8.27 -17.37
C HIS A 304 -1.53 -8.70 -15.92
N PHE A 305 -2.56 -9.54 -15.72
CA PHE A 305 -2.77 -10.20 -14.44
C PHE A 305 -1.71 -11.28 -14.24
N LEU A 306 -0.96 -11.17 -13.15
CA LEU A 306 0.02 -12.17 -12.76
C LEU A 306 -0.69 -13.43 -12.23
N ASN A 307 -0.15 -14.58 -12.59
CA ASN A 307 -0.63 -15.90 -12.17
C ASN A 307 0.57 -16.80 -11.85
N THR A 308 0.31 -18.02 -11.36
CA THR A 308 1.36 -18.95 -10.88
C THR A 308 2.51 -19.24 -11.84
N THR A 309 2.34 -19.09 -13.16
CA THR A 309 3.44 -19.28 -14.14
C THR A 309 4.56 -18.25 -13.99
N HIS A 310 4.25 -17.06 -13.48
CA HIS A 310 5.21 -15.96 -13.31
C HIS A 310 5.99 -16.04 -11.99
N TYR A 311 5.76 -17.08 -11.18
CA TYR A 311 6.30 -17.14 -9.81
C TYR A 311 7.83 -17.10 -9.77
N ASP A 312 8.51 -17.84 -10.64
CA ASP A 312 9.97 -17.93 -10.62
C ASP A 312 10.61 -16.60 -11.04
N GLU A 313 10.06 -15.94 -12.08
CA GLU A 313 10.49 -14.61 -12.52
C GLU A 313 10.30 -13.56 -11.41
N ILE A 314 9.16 -13.60 -10.73
CA ILE A 314 8.87 -12.74 -9.58
C ILE A 314 9.91 -12.92 -8.48
N VAL A 315 10.25 -14.16 -8.14
CA VAL A 315 11.23 -14.48 -7.10
C VAL A 315 12.64 -14.05 -7.49
N GLU A 316 12.99 -14.09 -8.78
CA GLU A 316 14.31 -13.68 -9.27
C GLU A 316 14.44 -12.17 -9.52
N SER A 317 13.33 -11.46 -9.71
CA SER A 317 13.33 -10.03 -10.05
C SER A 317 14.03 -9.13 -9.01
N GLY A 318 13.99 -9.50 -7.72
CA GLY A 318 14.56 -8.72 -6.62
C GLY A 318 13.82 -7.41 -6.32
N VAL A 319 12.72 -7.10 -7.00
CA VAL A 319 11.90 -5.90 -6.73
C VAL A 319 10.98 -6.12 -5.52
N PRO A 320 10.61 -5.06 -4.76
CA PRO A 320 9.85 -5.21 -3.51
C PRO A 320 8.34 -5.41 -3.70
N PHE A 321 7.77 -5.06 -4.86
CA PHE A 321 6.34 -5.15 -5.13
C PHE A 321 6.05 -5.73 -6.52
N ALA A 322 4.87 -6.31 -6.71
CA ALA A 322 4.40 -6.79 -8.01
C ALA A 322 2.95 -6.34 -8.28
N ARG A 323 2.60 -6.27 -9.57
CA ARG A 323 1.21 -6.03 -10.02
C ARG A 323 0.97 -6.55 -11.45
N LYS A 324 -0.28 -6.85 -11.84
CA LYS A 324 -1.51 -6.75 -11.04
C LYS A 324 -2.10 -8.12 -10.69
N PHE A 325 -2.72 -8.25 -9.52
CA PHE A 325 -3.30 -9.51 -9.05
C PHE A 325 -4.83 -9.51 -9.03
N ARG A 326 -5.43 -10.68 -9.27
CA ARG A 326 -6.86 -10.95 -9.00
C ARG A 326 -7.05 -11.28 -7.52
N GLU A 327 -8.23 -11.01 -6.96
CA GLU A 327 -8.51 -11.18 -5.51
C GLU A 327 -8.17 -12.59 -4.98
N ASN A 328 -8.59 -13.62 -5.71
CA ASN A 328 -8.43 -15.02 -5.33
C ASN A 328 -7.33 -15.72 -6.14
N GLU A 329 -6.34 -14.97 -6.59
CA GLU A 329 -5.23 -15.54 -7.37
C GLU A 329 -4.41 -16.51 -6.50
N SER A 330 -4.22 -17.72 -7.02
CA SER A 330 -3.44 -18.80 -6.40
C SER A 330 -1.99 -18.38 -6.10
N LEU A 331 -1.40 -17.56 -6.98
CA LEU A 331 -0.07 -17.00 -6.81
C LEU A 331 0.06 -16.18 -5.51
N LEU A 332 -0.97 -15.45 -5.08
CA LEU A 332 -0.91 -14.68 -3.83
C LEU A 332 -0.69 -15.59 -2.61
N ASN A 333 -1.32 -16.76 -2.59
CA ASN A 333 -1.13 -17.75 -1.52
C ASN A 333 0.28 -18.36 -1.59
N LYS A 334 0.81 -18.57 -2.80
CA LYS A 334 2.19 -19.05 -3.00
C LYS A 334 3.22 -18.02 -2.51
N ILE A 335 2.99 -16.73 -2.78
CA ILE A 335 3.81 -15.62 -2.25
C ILE A 335 3.74 -15.59 -0.72
N ASP A 336 2.54 -15.67 -0.14
CA ASP A 336 2.36 -15.70 1.32
C ASP A 336 3.14 -16.86 1.98
N ASP A 337 3.05 -18.08 1.43
CA ASP A 337 3.69 -19.27 2.00
C ASP A 337 5.23 -19.28 1.82
N ARG A 338 5.68 -18.92 0.61
CA ARG A 338 7.08 -19.14 0.19
C ARG A 338 7.98 -17.95 0.41
N ILE A 339 7.45 -16.74 0.20
CA ILE A 339 8.19 -15.49 0.25
C ILE A 339 7.98 -14.84 1.61
N LEU A 340 6.73 -14.51 1.95
CA LEU A 340 6.41 -13.72 3.15
C LEU A 340 6.35 -14.55 4.43
N ARG A 341 6.28 -15.88 4.32
CA ARG A 341 6.06 -16.81 5.45
C ARG A 341 4.85 -16.40 6.32
N ARG A 342 3.81 -15.90 5.66
CA ARG A 342 2.63 -15.29 6.26
C ARG A 342 1.49 -16.30 6.37
N TRP A 343 0.85 -16.36 7.53
CA TRP A 343 -0.40 -17.12 7.66
C TRP A 343 -1.61 -16.31 7.19
N ARG A 344 -2.65 -17.03 6.76
CA ARG A 344 -3.89 -16.45 6.29
C ARG A 344 -4.50 -15.54 7.37
N HIS A 345 -4.93 -14.33 6.97
CA HIS A 345 -5.53 -13.32 7.84
C HIS A 345 -4.64 -12.83 9.00
N ARG A 346 -3.32 -13.06 8.93
CA ARG A 346 -2.35 -12.56 9.93
C ARG A 346 -1.34 -11.60 9.29
N PRO A 347 -0.74 -10.69 10.07
CA PRO A 347 0.42 -9.94 9.62
C PRO A 347 1.59 -10.84 9.24
N VAL A 348 2.50 -10.33 8.41
CA VAL A 348 3.80 -10.98 8.15
C VAL A 348 4.61 -11.03 9.45
N PRO A 349 5.09 -12.22 9.87
CA PRO A 349 5.95 -12.31 11.05
C PRO A 349 7.31 -11.64 10.81
N GLY A 350 7.61 -10.60 11.58
CA GLY A 350 8.92 -9.94 11.63
C GLY A 350 9.67 -10.23 12.94
N ALA A 351 10.87 -9.68 13.08
CA ALA A 351 11.69 -9.79 14.30
C ALA A 351 11.01 -9.22 15.55
N TRP A 352 10.06 -8.30 15.35
CA TRP A 352 9.25 -7.71 16.41
C TRP A 352 8.27 -8.70 17.04
N CYS A 353 7.89 -9.79 16.36
CA CYS A 353 6.95 -10.81 16.85
C CYS A 353 7.65 -11.82 17.79
N THR A 354 7.21 -11.90 19.04
CA THR A 354 7.85 -12.76 20.08
C THR A 354 7.01 -13.93 20.54
N GLY A 355 5.76 -14.03 20.10
CA GLY A 355 4.88 -15.13 20.45
C GLY A 355 5.43 -16.46 19.94
N ARG A 356 5.28 -17.52 20.75
CA ARG A 356 5.68 -18.88 20.33
C ARG A 356 4.83 -19.31 19.13
N LYS A 357 5.48 -19.71 18.04
CA LYS A 357 4.81 -20.32 16.88
C LYS A 357 4.14 -21.63 17.32
N ARG A 358 2.82 -21.60 17.47
CA ARG A 358 1.96 -22.77 17.69
C ARG A 358 0.83 -22.72 16.68
N TRP A 359 0.24 -23.87 16.35
CA TRP A 359 -0.73 -24.00 15.25
C TRP A 359 -1.92 -23.03 15.34
N PHE A 360 -2.29 -22.60 16.56
CA PHE A 360 -3.41 -21.69 16.82
C PHE A 360 -3.02 -20.30 17.34
N ASN A 361 -1.73 -20.03 17.60
CA ASN A 361 -1.30 -18.76 18.18
C ASN A 361 -0.55 -17.91 17.16
N ASP A 362 -1.05 -16.70 16.95
CA ASP A 362 -0.38 -15.66 16.18
C ASP A 362 0.89 -15.21 16.92
N PRO A 363 2.11 -15.41 16.35
CA PRO A 363 3.33 -14.98 17.02
C PRO A 363 3.43 -13.46 17.12
N CYS A 364 2.66 -12.71 16.33
CA CYS A 364 2.61 -11.25 16.36
C CYS A 364 1.55 -10.71 17.32
N ALA A 365 0.85 -11.58 18.06
CA ALA A 365 0.00 -11.18 19.19
C ALA A 365 0.82 -10.72 20.41
N GLN A 366 2.10 -11.09 20.47
CA GLN A 366 3.07 -10.59 21.45
C GLN A 366 4.24 -9.98 20.70
N TRP A 367 4.77 -8.88 21.22
CA TRP A 367 5.88 -8.17 20.61
C TRP A 367 6.92 -7.71 21.62
N SER A 368 8.10 -7.40 21.11
CA SER A 368 9.19 -6.77 21.88
C SER A 368 9.70 -5.51 21.19
N ASN A 369 10.99 -5.45 20.87
CA ASN A 369 11.63 -4.29 20.29
C ASN A 369 11.34 -4.20 18.78
N VAL A 370 10.43 -3.30 18.40
CA VAL A 370 10.07 -2.99 17.00
C VAL A 370 11.17 -2.23 16.23
N ASN A 371 12.32 -1.98 16.84
CA ASN A 371 13.48 -1.38 16.17
C ASN A 371 14.48 -2.44 15.67
N ILE A 372 14.25 -3.72 15.97
CA ILE A 372 15.06 -4.82 15.44
C ILE A 372 14.39 -5.30 14.16
N VAL A 373 15.19 -5.48 13.12
CA VAL A 373 14.78 -6.12 11.87
C VAL A 373 15.64 -7.36 11.65
N ARG A 374 15.03 -8.42 11.11
CA ARG A 374 15.72 -9.65 10.74
C ARG A 374 15.51 -9.89 9.24
N PRO A 375 16.47 -9.50 8.39
CA PRO A 375 16.38 -9.78 6.97
C PRO A 375 16.35 -11.29 6.72
N GLY A 376 15.53 -11.70 5.77
CA GLY A 376 15.47 -13.01 5.16
C GLY A 376 16.12 -13.02 3.77
N PRO A 377 15.95 -14.12 3.01
CA PRO A 377 16.65 -14.33 1.73
C PRO A 377 16.33 -13.27 0.66
N GLN A 378 15.13 -12.70 0.68
CA GLN A 378 14.74 -11.71 -0.32
C GLN A 378 15.42 -10.35 -0.13
N ALA A 379 15.93 -10.05 1.07
CA ALA A 379 16.70 -8.84 1.32
C ALA A 379 17.98 -8.79 0.46
N GLU A 380 18.61 -9.94 0.19
CA GLU A 380 19.83 -9.98 -0.62
C GLU A 380 19.55 -9.65 -2.08
N LYS A 381 18.46 -10.19 -2.64
CA LYS A 381 18.00 -9.90 -4.00
C LYS A 381 17.57 -8.44 -4.13
N LEU A 382 16.83 -7.94 -3.15
CA LEU A 382 16.43 -6.53 -3.10
C LEU A 382 17.62 -5.59 -2.99
N ARG A 383 18.63 -5.92 -2.18
CA ARG A 383 19.87 -5.15 -2.09
C ARG A 383 20.59 -5.10 -3.43
N LYS A 384 20.76 -6.26 -4.10
CA LYS A 384 21.38 -6.31 -5.43
C LYS A 384 20.62 -5.45 -6.45
N HIS A 385 19.30 -5.52 -6.46
CA HIS A 385 18.47 -4.69 -7.34
C HIS A 385 18.63 -3.19 -7.00
N MET A 386 18.61 -2.84 -5.71
CA MET A 386 18.80 -1.48 -5.22
C MET A 386 20.16 -0.91 -5.64
N ASP A 387 21.24 -1.66 -5.46
CA ASP A 387 22.58 -1.24 -5.85
C ASP A 387 22.66 -0.96 -7.36
N GLN A 388 22.06 -1.82 -8.19
CA GLN A 388 22.00 -1.65 -9.65
C GLN A 388 21.26 -0.38 -10.07
N ILE A 389 20.09 -0.10 -9.49
CA ILE A 389 19.31 1.09 -9.87
C ILE A 389 19.96 2.37 -9.36
N LEU A 390 20.62 2.35 -8.19
CA LEU A 390 21.36 3.49 -7.67
C LEU A 390 22.60 3.78 -8.51
N GLU A 391 23.38 2.75 -8.87
CA GLU A 391 24.53 2.88 -9.76
C GLU A 391 24.10 3.48 -11.12
N LYS A 392 23.05 2.93 -11.74
CA LYS A 392 22.49 3.46 -12.99
C LYS A 392 22.05 4.91 -12.86
N SER A 393 21.44 5.27 -11.73
CA SER A 393 21.00 6.64 -11.44
C SER A 393 22.17 7.61 -11.27
N THR A 394 23.30 7.16 -10.73
CA THR A 394 24.52 7.99 -10.60
C THR A 394 25.31 8.09 -11.90
N ALA A 395 25.27 7.05 -12.73
CA ALA A 395 26.01 6.99 -14.00
C ALA A 395 25.26 7.67 -15.16
N GLY A 396 23.93 7.70 -15.11
CA GLY A 396 23.12 8.42 -16.09
C GLY A 396 23.19 9.93 -15.88
N ASN A 397 23.42 10.70 -16.96
CA ASN A 397 23.09 12.13 -16.97
C ASN A 397 21.66 12.30 -16.44
N ASN A 398 21.48 13.11 -15.39
CA ASN A 398 20.22 13.38 -14.70
C ASN A 398 18.97 13.09 -15.56
N SER A 399 18.19 12.06 -15.18
CA SER A 399 17.00 11.62 -15.94
C SER A 399 15.93 12.71 -16.08
N CYS A 400 15.97 13.73 -15.22
CA CYS A 400 15.28 14.99 -15.41
C CYS A 400 16.04 15.91 -16.37
N THR A 401 16.25 15.49 -17.62
CA THR A 401 16.86 16.35 -18.64
C THR A 401 15.91 17.52 -18.92
N GLN A 402 16.38 18.75 -18.75
CA GLN A 402 15.62 19.97 -19.06
C GLN A 402 15.55 20.20 -20.57
#